data_AF-A0A7K4F458-F1
#
_entry.id   AF-A0A7K4F458-F1
#
_cell.length_a   1.000
_cell.length_b   1.000
_cell.length_c   1.000
_cell.angle_alpha   90.00
_cell.angle_beta   90.00
_cell.angle_gamma   90.00
#
_symmetry.space_group_name_H-M   'P 1'
#
loop_
_entity.id
_entity.type
_entity.pdbx_description
1 polymer ?
#
loop_
_entity_poly.entity_id
_entity_poly.type
_entity_poly.pdbx_seq_one_letter_code
_entity_poly.pdbx_strand_id
1 'polypeptide(L)'
;MMNKTNYAIYSTILGILLMVSVSADNSSNVFAQTDDGFNVRNAEQISKDPVAKSILEKIEQMKSKLMEVREEKKRQLEHQKFIDQQRLLAKQELNKELDRMNDKYKDHTPKASFTSFVASKPAETQLVYWDMFNFQQQKVSEARKAMKNVLDNGGSLQEAREAYHNAGATKRVQLIDMTKDLNIKHGLADDSVQSTFDKYGKLPRYD
;
A
#
# COMPACT_ATOMS: atom_id res chain seq x y z
N MET A 1 37.36 22.56 23.95
CA MET A 1 37.31 21.09 24.09
C MET A 1 36.14 20.61 23.25
N MET A 2 36.44 20.09 22.05
CA MET A 2 35.46 19.61 21.07
C MET A 2 34.90 18.25 21.49
N ASN A 3 33.60 18.04 21.31
CA ASN A 3 33.11 16.72 20.96
C ASN A 3 32.16 16.87 19.77
N LYS A 4 32.70 16.61 18.58
CA LYS A 4 31.97 16.52 17.31
C LYS A 4 31.28 15.16 17.28
N THR A 5 29.96 15.13 17.40
CA THR A 5 29.16 13.94 17.04
C THR A 5 28.95 13.94 15.54
N ASN A 6 29.71 13.08 14.86
CA ASN A 6 29.55 12.79 13.44
C ASN A 6 28.24 12.01 13.24
N TYR A 7 27.21 12.65 12.68
CA TYR A 7 26.09 11.94 12.09
C TYR A 7 26.52 11.45 10.70
N ALA A 8 26.97 10.19 10.63
CA ALA A 8 27.21 9.53 9.36
C ALA A 8 25.87 9.09 8.76
N ILE A 9 25.53 9.74 7.65
CA ILE A 9 24.50 9.34 6.70
C ILE A 9 24.94 8.01 6.07
N TYR A 10 24.12 6.97 6.16
CA TYR A 10 24.16 5.84 5.24
C TYR A 10 22.82 5.75 4.51
N SER A 11 22.70 6.61 3.50
CA SER A 11 21.94 6.33 2.29
C SER A 11 22.75 5.35 1.47
N THR A 12 22.16 4.21 1.12
CA THR A 12 22.29 3.45 -0.14
C THR A 12 22.12 1.96 0.12
N ILE A 13 21.00 1.38 -0.30
CA ILE A 13 21.05 0.08 -0.98
C ILE A 13 20.27 0.23 -2.28
N LEU A 14 21.08 0.34 -3.33
CA LEU A 14 20.71 0.26 -4.73
C LEU A 14 20.08 -1.12 -4.98
N GLY A 15 18.79 -1.14 -5.27
CA GLY A 15 18.11 -2.34 -5.74
C GLY A 15 18.57 -2.66 -7.16
N ILE A 16 19.49 -3.63 -7.29
CA ILE A 16 19.71 -4.31 -8.57
C ILE A 16 18.78 -5.52 -8.58
N LEU A 17 17.56 -5.29 -9.06
CA LEU A 17 16.65 -6.37 -9.45
C LEU A 17 17.07 -6.83 -10.85
N LEU A 18 18.06 -7.74 -10.92
CA LEU A 18 18.34 -8.47 -12.16
C LEU A 18 17.28 -9.58 -12.30
N MET A 19 16.09 -9.19 -12.79
CA MET A 19 15.16 -10.12 -13.41
C MET A 19 15.78 -10.57 -14.73
N VAL A 20 16.59 -11.63 -14.69
CA VAL A 20 16.87 -12.41 -15.89
C VAL A 20 15.61 -13.22 -16.18
N SER A 21 14.67 -12.59 -16.87
CA SER A 21 13.65 -13.32 -17.63
C SER A 21 14.39 -14.04 -18.75
N VAL A 22 14.76 -15.30 -18.51
CA VAL A 22 15.07 -16.21 -19.61
C VAL A 22 13.73 -16.47 -20.29
N SER A 23 13.40 -15.63 -21.27
CA SER A 23 12.47 -16.01 -22.33
C SER A 23 13.03 -17.29 -22.91
N ALA A 24 12.31 -18.40 -22.68
CA ALA A 24 12.58 -19.67 -23.30
C ALA A 24 12.22 -19.57 -24.79
N ASP A 25 13.04 -18.84 -25.56
CA ASP A 25 13.06 -19.02 -26.99
C ASP A 25 13.76 -20.34 -27.27
N ASN A 26 12.95 -21.34 -27.56
CA ASN A 26 13.31 -22.62 -28.14
C ASN A 26 14.03 -22.38 -29.48
N SER A 27 15.30 -22.00 -29.43
CA SER A 27 16.23 -22.13 -30.54
C SER A 27 17.32 -23.10 -30.09
N SER A 28 17.02 -24.38 -30.30
CA SER A 28 17.97 -25.47 -30.18
C SER A 28 19.06 -25.31 -31.23
N ASN A 29 20.11 -24.55 -30.92
CA ASN A 29 21.37 -24.64 -31.65
C ASN A 29 22.08 -25.92 -31.22
N VAL A 30 21.70 -27.02 -31.89
CA VAL A 30 22.37 -28.32 -31.79
C VAL A 30 23.64 -28.24 -32.63
N PHE A 31 24.79 -28.16 -31.97
CA PHE A 31 26.08 -28.46 -32.62
C PHE A 31 26.17 -29.98 -32.82
N ALA A 32 25.67 -30.46 -33.96
CA ALA A 32 25.92 -31.83 -34.41
C ALA A 32 27.21 -31.85 -35.22
N GLN A 33 28.30 -32.31 -34.60
CA GLN A 33 29.49 -32.77 -35.31
C GLN A 33 29.19 -34.19 -35.81
N THR A 34 29.12 -34.36 -37.13
CA THR A 34 28.90 -35.67 -37.77
C THR A 34 30.21 -36.44 -37.85
N ASP A 35 30.17 -37.62 -37.22
CA ASP A 35 31.03 -38.80 -37.37
C ASP A 35 32.54 -38.66 -37.16
N ASP A 36 32.99 -39.11 -35.98
CA ASP A 36 34.10 -40.08 -35.90
C ASP A 36 33.94 -40.88 -34.58
N GLY A 37 33.96 -42.21 -34.68
CA GLY A 37 33.67 -43.22 -33.65
C GLY A 37 33.51 -42.76 -32.19
N PHE A 38 32.28 -42.83 -31.66
CA PHE A 38 32.01 -42.72 -30.22
C PHE A 38 32.59 -43.94 -29.49
N ASN A 39 33.84 -43.83 -29.06
CA ASN A 39 34.47 -44.84 -28.22
C ASN A 39 34.14 -44.54 -26.76
N VAL A 40 33.35 -45.40 -26.11
CA VAL A 40 32.99 -45.28 -24.69
C VAL A 40 34.26 -45.46 -23.86
N ARG A 41 34.85 -44.35 -23.43
CA ARG A 41 36.07 -44.36 -22.62
C ARG A 41 35.75 -44.92 -21.23
N ASN A 42 36.46 -45.97 -20.87
CA ASN A 42 36.44 -46.59 -19.55
C ASN A 42 37.18 -45.71 -18.51
N ALA A 43 36.92 -45.94 -17.22
CA ALA A 43 37.40 -45.09 -16.12
C ALA A 43 38.92 -44.84 -16.13
N GLU A 44 39.74 -45.84 -16.50
CA GLU A 44 41.19 -45.65 -16.67
C GLU A 44 41.58 -44.70 -17.81
N GLN A 45 40.83 -44.67 -18.92
CA GLN A 45 41.13 -43.78 -20.06
C GLN A 45 40.75 -42.33 -19.77
N ILE A 46 39.67 -42.12 -19.00
CA ILE A 46 39.25 -40.79 -18.51
C ILE A 46 40.24 -40.25 -17.46
N SER A 47 40.81 -41.14 -16.64
CA SER A 47 41.83 -40.80 -15.63
C SER A 47 43.17 -40.35 -16.26
N LYS A 48 43.52 -40.91 -17.43
CA LYS A 48 44.78 -40.61 -18.14
C LYS A 48 44.69 -39.41 -19.09
N ASP A 49 43.49 -38.95 -19.45
CA ASP A 49 43.28 -37.77 -20.28
C ASP A 49 43.15 -36.51 -19.40
N PRO A 50 44.12 -35.58 -19.43
CA PRO A 50 44.10 -34.38 -18.60
C PRO A 50 42.90 -33.46 -18.89
N VAL A 51 42.37 -33.46 -20.11
CA VAL A 51 41.18 -32.70 -20.48
C VAL A 51 39.94 -33.34 -19.86
N ALA A 52 39.78 -34.66 -19.98
CA ALA A 52 38.65 -35.38 -19.41
C ALA A 52 38.61 -35.29 -17.87
N LYS A 53 39.78 -35.38 -17.22
CA LYS A 53 39.90 -35.18 -15.77
C LYS A 53 39.49 -33.77 -15.33
N SER A 54 39.90 -32.74 -16.08
CA SER A 54 39.51 -31.34 -15.79
C SER A 54 38.01 -31.08 -15.96
N ILE A 55 37.36 -31.75 -16.92
CA ILE A 55 35.91 -31.68 -17.12
C ILE A 55 35.18 -32.34 -15.95
N LEU A 56 35.65 -33.50 -15.50
CA LEU A 56 35.05 -34.23 -14.38
C LEU A 56 35.16 -33.44 -13.07
N GLU A 57 36.31 -32.83 -12.81
CA GLU A 57 36.53 -31.95 -11.66
C GLU A 57 35.60 -30.72 -11.70
N LYS A 58 35.43 -30.09 -12.86
CA LYS A 58 34.47 -28.98 -13.04
C LYS A 58 33.02 -29.41 -12.82
N ILE A 59 32.63 -30.61 -13.28
CA ILE A 59 31.29 -31.15 -13.05
C ILE A 59 31.04 -31.36 -11.55
N GLU A 60 32.03 -31.88 -10.82
CA GLU A 60 31.94 -32.07 -9.37
C GLU A 60 31.85 -30.73 -8.62
N GLN A 61 32.68 -29.75 -8.99
CA GLN A 61 32.60 -28.39 -8.45
C GLN A 61 31.24 -27.73 -8.74
N MET A 62 30.68 -27.89 -9.94
CA MET A 62 29.34 -27.38 -10.28
C MET A 62 28.23 -28.07 -9.48
N LYS A 63 28.30 -29.40 -9.29
CA LYS A 63 27.34 -30.14 -8.46
C LYS A 63 27.35 -29.63 -7.02
N SER A 64 28.54 -29.42 -6.46
CA SER A 64 28.69 -28.86 -5.11
C SER A 64 28.05 -27.47 -4.99
N LYS A 65 28.36 -26.55 -5.91
CA LYS A 65 27.76 -25.21 -5.97
C LYS A 65 26.24 -25.24 -6.15
N LEU A 66 25.71 -26.16 -6.96
CA LEU A 66 24.26 -26.31 -7.14
C LEU A 66 23.56 -26.80 -5.88
N MET A 67 24.18 -27.70 -5.11
CA MET A 67 23.65 -28.12 -3.82
C MET A 67 23.63 -26.95 -2.82
N GLU A 68 24.72 -26.18 -2.74
CA GLU A 68 24.81 -25.00 -1.88
C GLU A 68 23.73 -23.96 -2.20
N VAL A 69 23.54 -23.62 -3.49
CA VAL A 69 22.49 -22.69 -3.94
C VAL A 69 21.08 -23.21 -3.62
N ARG A 70 20.84 -24.52 -3.74
CA ARG A 70 19.54 -25.11 -3.37
C ARG A 70 19.28 -25.00 -1.88
N GLU A 71 20.28 -25.30 -1.06
CA GLU A 71 20.16 -25.20 0.40
C GLU A 71 20.00 -23.73 0.84
N GLU A 72 20.70 -22.79 0.21
CA GLU A 72 20.50 -21.37 0.48
C GLU A 72 19.08 -20.91 0.12
N LYS A 73 18.56 -21.29 -1.04
CA LYS A 73 17.17 -21.01 -1.43
C LYS A 73 16.16 -21.59 -0.44
N LYS A 74 16.39 -22.81 0.07
CA LYS A 74 15.53 -23.40 1.11
C LYS A 74 15.58 -22.57 2.39
N ARG A 75 16.77 -22.20 2.87
CA ARG A 75 16.93 -21.34 4.06
C ARG A 75 16.25 -19.99 3.90
N GLN A 76 16.40 -19.35 2.73
CA GLN A 76 15.73 -18.08 2.42
C GLN A 76 14.20 -18.24 2.43
N LEU A 77 13.67 -19.33 1.84
CA LEU A 77 12.24 -19.61 1.85
C LEU A 77 11.70 -19.87 3.26
N GLU A 78 12.41 -20.63 4.08
CA GLU A 78 12.05 -20.89 5.48
C GLU A 78 12.09 -19.60 6.30
N HIS A 79 13.12 -18.78 6.12
CA HIS A 79 13.21 -17.47 6.75
C HIS A 79 12.05 -16.57 6.34
N GLN A 80 11.72 -16.51 5.05
CA GLN A 80 10.58 -15.73 4.55
C GLN A 80 9.26 -16.22 5.17
N LYS A 81 9.04 -17.54 5.23
CA LYS A 81 7.87 -18.12 5.90
C LYS A 81 7.80 -17.73 7.38
N PHE A 82 8.92 -17.76 8.09
CA PHE A 82 8.99 -17.33 9.48
C PHE A 82 8.62 -15.85 9.64
N ILE A 83 9.19 -14.97 8.80
CA ILE A 83 8.87 -13.54 8.80
C ILE A 83 7.39 -13.30 8.53
N ASP A 84 6.80 -14.02 7.57
CA ASP A 84 5.37 -13.87 7.24
C ASP A 84 4.46 -14.40 8.36
N GLN A 85 4.85 -15.46 9.06
CA GLN A 85 4.17 -15.91 10.27
C GLN A 85 4.21 -14.85 11.38
N GLN A 86 5.37 -14.23 11.63
CA GLN A 86 5.50 -13.15 12.62
C GLN A 86 4.63 -11.94 12.25
N ARG A 87 4.61 -11.56 10.96
CA ARG A 87 3.73 -10.48 10.46
C ARG A 87 2.25 -10.82 10.66
N LEU A 88 1.85 -12.06 10.41
CA LEU A 88 0.48 -12.50 10.60
C LEU A 88 0.07 -12.44 12.08
N LEU A 89 0.91 -12.94 12.99
CA LEU A 89 0.67 -12.89 14.44
C LEU A 89 0.58 -11.44 14.94
N ALA A 90 1.52 -10.58 14.52
CA ALA A 90 1.51 -9.17 14.86
C ALA A 90 0.24 -8.47 14.37
N LYS A 91 -0.22 -8.77 13.15
CA LYS A 91 -1.47 -8.23 12.60
C LYS A 91 -2.70 -8.72 13.37
N GLN A 92 -2.72 -10.00 13.77
CA GLN A 92 -3.81 -10.55 14.58
C GLN A 92 -3.89 -9.89 15.95
N GLU A 93 -2.75 -9.73 16.65
CA GLU A 93 -2.74 -9.08 17.96
C GLU A 93 -3.08 -7.60 17.86
N LEU A 94 -2.57 -6.90 16.82
CA LEU A 94 -2.96 -5.52 16.54
C LEU A 94 -4.47 -5.40 16.33
N ASN A 95 -5.08 -6.28 15.53
CA ASN A 95 -6.53 -6.25 15.30
C ASN A 95 -7.31 -6.48 16.60
N LYS A 96 -6.91 -7.44 17.43
CA LYS A 96 -7.54 -7.68 18.74
C LYS A 96 -7.45 -6.45 19.64
N GLU A 97 -6.29 -5.79 19.69
CA GLU A 97 -6.10 -4.59 20.48
C GLU A 97 -6.95 -3.43 19.95
N LEU A 98 -7.03 -3.26 18.63
CA LEU A 98 -7.91 -2.27 18.01
C LEU A 98 -9.38 -2.53 18.36
N ASP A 99 -9.83 -3.78 18.34
CA ASP A 99 -11.20 -4.14 18.72
C ASP A 99 -11.47 -3.85 20.19
N ARG A 100 -10.54 -4.21 21.09
CA ARG A 100 -10.62 -3.88 22.53
C ARG A 100 -10.70 -2.37 22.75
N MET A 101 -9.84 -1.61 22.09
CA MET A 101 -9.82 -0.15 22.18
C MET A 101 -11.13 0.45 21.65
N ASN A 102 -11.63 -0.03 20.50
CA ASN A 102 -12.87 0.45 19.91
C ASN A 102 -14.07 0.21 20.82
N ASP A 103 -14.18 -0.97 21.46
CA ASP A 103 -15.27 -1.24 22.41
C ASP A 103 -15.15 -0.38 23.68
N LYS A 104 -13.95 -0.28 24.26
CA LYS A 104 -13.68 0.53 25.46
C LYS A 104 -14.05 2.00 25.26
N TYR A 105 -13.82 2.54 24.07
CA TYR A 105 -14.06 3.95 23.75
C TYR A 105 -15.28 4.19 22.86
N LYS A 106 -16.18 3.20 22.70
CA LYS A 106 -17.33 3.30 21.78
C LYS A 106 -18.20 4.53 22.02
N ASP A 107 -18.43 4.88 23.28
CA ASP A 107 -19.24 6.03 23.71
C ASP A 107 -18.48 7.37 23.60
N HIS A 108 -17.17 7.32 23.43
CA HIS A 108 -16.28 8.47 23.27
C HIS A 108 -15.85 8.66 21.81
N THR A 109 -16.52 7.98 20.88
CA THR A 109 -16.28 8.19 19.45
C THR A 109 -16.93 9.48 18.97
N PRO A 110 -16.38 10.13 17.92
CA PRO A 110 -17.04 11.29 17.30
C PRO A 110 -18.49 11.01 16.90
N LYS A 111 -18.81 9.77 16.49
CA LYS A 111 -20.18 9.35 16.15
C LYS A 111 -21.07 9.29 17.39
N ALA A 112 -20.60 8.76 18.51
CA ALA A 112 -21.37 8.72 19.75
C ALA A 112 -21.66 10.15 20.24
N SER A 113 -20.64 11.01 20.31
CA SER A 113 -20.82 12.42 20.68
C SER A 113 -21.75 13.16 19.73
N PHE A 114 -21.65 12.91 18.42
CA PHE A 114 -22.54 13.51 17.43
C PHE A 114 -23.98 13.02 17.56
N THR A 115 -24.18 11.73 17.82
CA THR A 115 -25.52 11.16 18.11
C THR A 115 -26.18 11.89 19.28
N SER A 116 -25.47 12.06 20.39
CA SER A 116 -25.99 12.80 21.55
C SER A 116 -26.27 14.27 21.23
N PHE A 117 -25.40 14.92 20.44
CA PHE A 117 -25.65 16.27 19.96
C PHE A 117 -26.94 16.37 19.13
N VAL A 118 -27.14 15.48 18.16
CA VAL A 118 -28.34 15.48 17.30
C VAL A 118 -29.59 15.21 18.12
N ALA A 119 -29.54 14.27 19.07
CA ALA A 119 -30.66 13.98 19.96
C ALA A 119 -31.10 15.19 20.80
N SER A 120 -30.20 16.16 21.04
CA SER A 120 -30.53 17.42 21.74
C SER A 120 -31.22 18.47 20.87
N LYS A 121 -31.40 18.23 19.56
CA LYS A 121 -31.98 19.18 18.61
C LYS A 121 -33.46 18.90 18.33
N PRO A 122 -34.24 19.92 17.91
CA PRO A 122 -35.62 19.72 17.46
C PRO A 122 -35.70 18.67 16.36
N ALA A 123 -36.69 17.79 16.44
CA ALA A 123 -36.82 16.59 15.61
C ALA A 123 -36.76 16.91 14.10
N GLU A 124 -37.40 18.01 13.71
CA GLU A 124 -37.45 18.55 12.35
C GLU A 124 -36.07 18.88 11.76
N THR A 125 -35.07 19.19 12.60
CA THR A 125 -33.71 19.53 12.14
C THR A 125 -32.73 18.36 12.20
N GLN A 126 -33.08 17.26 12.88
CA GLN A 126 -32.14 16.17 13.17
C GLN A 126 -31.60 15.51 11.89
N LEU A 127 -32.45 15.34 10.89
CA LEU A 127 -32.05 14.73 9.61
C LEU A 127 -31.06 15.60 8.82
N VAL A 128 -31.18 16.94 8.90
CA VAL A 128 -30.19 17.85 8.30
C VAL A 128 -28.82 17.64 8.94
N TYR A 129 -28.75 17.57 10.27
CA TYR A 129 -27.49 17.32 10.95
C TYR A 129 -26.88 15.96 10.59
N TRP A 130 -27.70 14.90 10.51
CA TRP A 130 -27.22 13.59 10.06
C TRP A 130 -26.66 13.61 8.64
N ASP A 131 -27.33 14.30 7.72
CA ASP A 131 -26.84 14.41 6.34
C ASP A 131 -25.56 15.24 6.25
N MET A 132 -25.43 16.32 7.03
CA MET A 132 -24.18 17.07 7.13
C MET A 132 -23.03 16.22 7.68
N PHE A 133 -23.29 15.37 8.67
CA PHE A 133 -22.32 14.43 9.19
C PHE A 133 -21.92 13.38 8.15
N ASN A 134 -22.90 12.82 7.42
CA ASN A 134 -22.64 11.86 6.35
C ASN A 134 -21.78 12.47 5.24
N PHE A 135 -22.05 13.72 4.85
CA PHE A 135 -21.23 14.46 3.91
C PHE A 135 -19.77 14.59 4.40
N GLN A 136 -19.57 15.00 5.67
CA GLN A 136 -18.23 15.09 6.24
C GLN A 136 -17.51 13.74 6.27
N GLN A 137 -18.22 12.66 6.63
CA GLN A 137 -17.66 11.30 6.63
C GLN A 137 -17.27 10.85 5.22
N GLN A 138 -18.06 11.21 4.20
CA GLN A 138 -17.70 10.97 2.80
C GLN A 138 -16.42 11.72 2.42
N LYS A 139 -16.31 13.01 2.74
CA LYS A 139 -15.08 13.80 2.48
C LYS A 139 -13.84 13.19 3.13
N VAL A 140 -13.95 12.73 4.38
CA VAL A 140 -12.85 12.04 5.07
C VAL A 140 -12.52 10.71 4.40
N SER A 141 -13.51 9.95 3.95
CA SER A 141 -13.30 8.71 3.21
C SER A 141 -12.55 8.94 1.89
N GLU A 142 -12.98 9.94 1.11
CA GLU A 142 -12.32 10.38 -0.13
C GLU A 142 -10.87 10.81 0.12
N ALA A 143 -10.63 11.59 1.19
CA ALA A 143 -9.31 12.03 1.60
C ALA A 143 -8.37 10.86 1.94
N ARG A 144 -8.87 9.88 2.72
CA ARG A 144 -8.12 8.66 3.05
C ARG A 144 -7.79 7.84 1.80
N LYS A 145 -8.73 7.74 0.86
CA LYS A 145 -8.53 7.05 -0.42
C LYS A 145 -7.45 7.75 -1.26
N ALA A 146 -7.50 9.08 -1.36
CA ALA A 146 -6.49 9.87 -2.09
C ALA A 146 -5.09 9.69 -1.48
N MET A 147 -4.97 9.77 -0.15
CA MET A 147 -3.72 9.51 0.56
C MET A 147 -3.18 8.10 0.29
N LYS A 148 -4.05 7.09 0.41
CA LYS A 148 -3.67 5.69 0.16
C LYS A 148 -3.18 5.50 -1.28
N ASN A 149 -3.85 6.07 -2.25
CA ASN A 149 -3.44 5.98 -3.66
C ASN A 149 -2.02 6.54 -3.89
N VAL A 150 -1.65 7.65 -3.23
CA VAL A 150 -0.28 8.19 -3.35
C VAL A 150 0.75 7.23 -2.75
N LEU A 151 0.47 6.71 -1.55
CA LEU A 151 1.38 5.78 -0.85
C LEU A 151 1.55 4.46 -1.61
N ASP A 152 0.46 3.89 -2.12
CA ASP A 152 0.48 2.62 -2.87
C ASP A 152 1.26 2.75 -4.20
N ASN A 153 1.34 3.96 -4.77
CA ASN A 153 2.09 4.25 -5.99
C ASN A 153 3.53 4.74 -5.74
N GLY A 154 4.03 4.62 -4.50
CA GLY A 154 5.41 4.98 -4.14
C GLY A 154 5.66 6.47 -3.93
N GLY A 155 4.61 7.27 -3.80
CA GLY A 155 4.72 8.69 -3.48
C GLY A 155 5.20 8.92 -2.03
N SER A 156 5.75 10.11 -1.80
CA SER A 156 6.24 10.53 -0.48
C SER A 156 5.11 10.77 0.51
N LEU A 157 5.44 10.75 1.81
CA LEU A 157 4.48 11.08 2.86
C LEU A 157 3.96 12.52 2.76
N GLN A 158 4.77 13.45 2.25
CA GLN A 158 4.35 14.83 2.03
C GLN A 158 3.27 14.91 0.95
N GLU A 159 3.50 14.30 -0.20
CA GLU A 159 2.52 14.24 -1.30
C GLU A 159 1.23 13.54 -0.87
N ALA A 160 1.34 12.46 -0.08
CA ALA A 160 0.18 11.74 0.42
C ALA A 160 -0.68 12.61 1.37
N ARG A 161 -0.04 13.40 2.24
CA ARG A 161 -0.73 14.36 3.12
C ARG A 161 -1.36 15.51 2.34
N GLU A 162 -0.68 16.00 1.31
CA GLU A 162 -1.24 17.02 0.43
C GLU A 162 -2.46 16.51 -0.34
N ALA A 163 -2.40 15.29 -0.87
CA ALA A 163 -3.54 14.63 -1.50
C ALA A 163 -4.71 14.44 -0.52
N TYR A 164 -4.42 14.04 0.73
CA TYR A 164 -5.44 13.98 1.79
C TYR A 164 -6.11 15.35 1.99
N HIS A 165 -5.30 16.40 2.19
CA HIS A 165 -5.80 17.74 2.45
C HIS A 165 -6.66 18.24 1.28
N ASN A 166 -6.18 18.09 0.05
CA ASN A 166 -6.87 18.56 -1.14
C ASN A 166 -8.18 17.82 -1.40
N ALA A 167 -8.20 16.50 -1.20
CA ALA A 167 -9.43 15.71 -1.36
C ALA A 167 -10.42 15.92 -0.21
N GLY A 168 -9.94 16.15 1.01
CA GLY A 168 -10.78 16.41 2.19
C GLY A 168 -11.31 17.85 2.28
N ALA A 169 -10.70 18.78 1.55
CA ALA A 169 -11.13 20.18 1.53
C ALA A 169 -12.53 20.32 0.91
N THR A 170 -13.33 21.20 1.52
CA THR A 170 -14.64 21.60 1.02
C THR A 170 -14.65 23.10 0.83
N LYS A 171 -15.07 23.56 -0.35
CA LYS A 171 -15.18 24.99 -0.64
C LYS A 171 -16.42 25.56 0.05
N ARG A 172 -16.36 26.83 0.46
CA ARG A 172 -17.50 27.52 1.08
C ARG A 172 -18.78 27.46 0.22
N VAL A 173 -18.65 27.60 -1.10
CA VAL A 173 -19.80 27.51 -2.03
C VAL A 173 -20.46 26.13 -1.99
N GLN A 174 -19.67 25.06 -1.90
CA GLN A 174 -20.21 23.70 -1.78
C GLN A 174 -20.95 23.48 -0.46
N LEU A 175 -20.47 24.10 0.63
CA LEU A 175 -21.19 24.06 1.92
C LEU A 175 -22.53 24.80 1.83
N ILE A 176 -22.56 25.96 1.16
CA ILE A 176 -23.80 26.73 0.95
C ILE A 176 -24.79 25.92 0.13
N ASP A 177 -24.35 25.37 -1.01
CA ASP A 177 -25.19 24.56 -1.89
C ASP A 177 -25.73 23.32 -1.16
N MET A 178 -24.87 22.59 -0.46
CA MET A 178 -25.28 21.45 0.35
C MET A 178 -26.31 21.85 1.42
N THR A 179 -26.08 22.93 2.17
CA THR A 179 -27.01 23.38 3.21
C THR A 179 -28.36 23.79 2.61
N LYS A 180 -28.35 24.48 1.46
CA LYS A 180 -29.56 24.80 0.71
C LYS A 180 -30.34 23.53 0.35
N ASP A 181 -29.66 22.56 -0.27
CA ASP A 181 -30.29 21.32 -0.72
C ASP A 181 -30.87 20.51 0.45
N LEU A 182 -30.16 20.47 1.59
CA LEU A 182 -30.66 19.79 2.79
C LEU A 182 -31.88 20.48 3.41
N ASN A 183 -31.91 21.82 3.42
CA ASN A 183 -33.07 22.56 3.92
C ASN A 183 -34.30 22.30 3.04
N ILE A 184 -34.14 22.21 1.72
CA ILE A 184 -35.24 21.87 0.80
C ILE A 184 -35.66 20.41 0.99
N LYS A 185 -34.69 19.48 0.98
CA LYS A 185 -34.93 18.03 1.12
C LYS A 185 -35.72 17.68 2.38
N HIS A 186 -35.44 18.35 3.49
CA HIS A 186 -36.08 18.09 4.79
C HIS A 186 -37.23 19.06 5.11
N GLY A 187 -37.69 19.85 4.15
CA GLY A 187 -38.88 20.71 4.29
C GLY A 187 -38.71 21.90 5.23
N LEU A 188 -37.49 22.33 5.49
CA LEU A 188 -37.17 23.51 6.30
C LEU A 188 -37.22 24.81 5.49
N ALA A 189 -37.14 24.72 4.17
CA ALA A 189 -37.30 25.82 3.24
C ALA A 189 -37.80 25.29 1.89
N ASP A 190 -38.35 26.18 1.06
CA ASP A 190 -38.61 25.88 -0.34
C ASP A 190 -37.60 26.59 -1.25
N ASP A 191 -37.67 26.29 -2.55
CA ASP A 191 -36.80 26.90 -3.57
C ASP A 191 -36.93 28.43 -3.60
N SER A 192 -38.14 28.95 -3.34
CA SER A 192 -38.39 30.39 -3.38
C SER A 192 -37.65 31.11 -2.23
N VAL A 193 -37.72 30.58 -1.02
CA VAL A 193 -36.98 31.08 0.15
C VAL A 193 -35.48 30.98 -0.08
N GLN A 194 -35.00 29.83 -0.57
CA GLN A 194 -33.56 29.64 -0.80
C GLN A 194 -33.01 30.48 -1.97
N SER A 195 -33.85 30.84 -2.94
CA SER A 195 -33.47 31.73 -4.05
C SER A 195 -33.20 33.17 -3.64
N THR A 196 -33.64 33.57 -2.44
CA THR A 196 -33.38 34.92 -1.90
C THR A 196 -31.92 35.12 -1.50
N PHE A 197 -31.16 34.04 -1.28
CA PHE A 197 -29.75 34.11 -0.93
C PHE A 197 -28.86 34.16 -2.17
N ASP A 198 -27.82 35.00 -2.14
CA ASP A 198 -26.79 35.02 -3.19
C ASP A 198 -25.89 33.77 -3.13
N LYS A 199 -24.97 33.64 -4.11
CA LYS A 199 -23.97 32.55 -4.16
C LYS A 199 -23.02 32.49 -2.95
N TYR A 200 -23.06 33.49 -2.08
CA TYR A 200 -22.29 33.57 -0.84
C TYR A 200 -23.17 33.34 0.40
N GLY A 201 -24.44 32.98 0.24
CA GLY A 201 -25.39 32.73 1.32
C GLY A 201 -25.85 34.00 2.04
N LYS A 202 -25.83 35.16 1.35
CA LYS A 202 -26.24 36.45 1.92
C LYS A 202 -27.58 36.88 1.33
N LEU A 203 -28.41 37.50 2.17
CA LEU A 203 -29.61 38.19 1.72
C LEU A 203 -29.26 39.47 0.95
N PRO A 204 -30.16 39.95 0.06
CA PRO A 204 -30.01 41.24 -0.60
C PRO A 204 -29.91 42.32 0.47
N ARG A 205 -28.92 43.19 0.36
CA ARG A 205 -28.86 44.41 1.18
C ARG A 205 -29.67 45.46 0.44
N TYR A 206 -30.65 46.03 1.14
CA TYR A 206 -31.30 47.25 0.71
C TYR A 206 -30.56 48.39 1.42
N ASP A 207 -30.01 49.31 0.63
CA ASP A 207 -29.33 50.51 1.12
C ASP A 207 -30.32 51.53 1.68
#